data_AF-A0A3M1PFA9-F1
#
_entry.id   AF-A0A3M1PFA9-F1
#
_cell.length_a   1.000
_cell.length_b   1.000
_cell.length_c   1.000
_cell.angle_alpha   90.00
_cell.angle_beta   90.00
_cell.angle_gamma   90.00
#
_symmetry.space_group_name_H-M   'P 1'
#
loop_
_entity.id
_entity.type
_entity.pdbx_description
1 polymer ?
#
loop_
_entity_poly.entity_id
_entity_poly.type
_entity_poly.pdbx_seq_one_letter_code
_entity_poly.pdbx_strand_id
1 'polypeptide(L)'
;YYYIESYHLDRVLQGARYQTRCSVADANGKPVETVKPRLRKKKLLSSSVDVGNLNVSRLPSGTYFLVFSVLDETGTQVGTSSKKFYVYNPEVDKQLVAQRKSNDPLYQYFQTQDEAALDHEWELILYIVRDQDRKIWNSLTSVEGKREFLAAFWRARDPDPETPENEMRKEYFKRLEEANQKFRSFSREGWRTDRGRVYILYGPPDYIDRFHSTEDTKPYEIWNYNHIPGQGKGEFIFADLEGLREFQLIHATPVGEVKNEDWKRFISVIR
;
A
#
# COMPACT_ATOMS: atom_id res chain seq x y z
N TYR A 1 19.32 11.11 31.44
CA TYR A 1 19.55 10.66 32.82
C TYR A 1 18.23 10.64 33.56
N TYR A 2 18.13 9.85 34.63
CA TYR A 2 16.96 9.82 35.51
C TYR A 2 17.39 9.87 36.97
N TYR A 3 16.48 10.38 37.80
CA TYR A 3 16.57 10.42 39.26
C TYR A 3 15.20 10.01 39.78
N ILE A 4 15.15 9.01 40.66
CA ILE A 4 13.91 8.44 41.19
C ILE A 4 14.09 8.20 42.68
N GLU A 5 13.10 8.62 43.47
CA GLU A 5 13.00 8.35 44.89
C GLU A 5 11.83 7.39 45.12
N SER A 6 12.04 6.43 46.02
CA SER A 6 11.02 5.49 46.45
C SER A 6 10.91 5.56 47.96
N TYR A 7 9.68 5.59 48.46
CA TYR A 7 9.36 5.75 49.89
C TYR A 7 8.43 4.64 50.35
N HIS A 8 8.41 4.39 51.66
CA HIS A 8 7.57 3.39 52.31
C HIS A 8 7.76 1.96 51.77
N LEU A 9 8.97 1.64 51.30
CA LEU A 9 9.30 0.34 50.69
C LEU A 9 9.15 -0.82 51.69
N ASP A 10 9.48 -0.57 52.96
CA ASP A 10 9.36 -1.49 54.10
C ASP A 10 7.90 -1.84 54.45
N ARG A 11 6.91 -1.08 53.93
CA ARG A 11 5.48 -1.38 54.13
C ARG A 11 4.90 -2.32 53.07
N VAL A 12 5.55 -2.43 51.92
CA VAL A 12 5.04 -3.17 50.74
C VAL A 12 5.92 -4.36 50.36
N LEU A 13 7.18 -4.41 50.82
CA LEU A 13 8.12 -5.49 50.59
C LEU A 13 8.38 -6.27 51.87
N GLN A 14 8.59 -7.57 51.73
CA GLN A 14 9.05 -8.46 52.80
C GLN A 14 10.43 -9.01 52.47
N GLY A 15 11.22 -9.35 53.49
CA GLY A 15 12.58 -9.88 53.33
C GLY A 15 13.69 -8.87 53.60
N ALA A 16 14.91 -9.21 53.20
CA ALA A 16 16.11 -8.40 53.47
C ALA A 16 16.55 -7.57 52.26
N ARG A 17 16.10 -7.93 51.06
CA ARG A 17 16.49 -7.34 49.78
C ARG A 17 15.28 -7.16 48.88
N TYR A 18 15.48 -6.39 47.82
CA TYR A 18 14.52 -6.21 46.74
C TYR A 18 15.27 -5.79 45.48
N GLN A 19 14.57 -5.66 44.36
CA GLN A 19 15.16 -5.22 43.10
C GLN A 19 14.44 -3.99 42.54
N THR A 20 15.17 -3.14 41.83
CA THR A 20 14.60 -2.06 41.02
C THR A 20 14.94 -2.28 39.56
N ARG A 21 13.96 -2.02 38.69
CA ARG A 21 14.09 -2.15 37.24
C ARG A 21 13.68 -0.85 36.58
N CYS A 22 14.62 -0.23 35.87
CA CYS A 22 14.35 0.95 35.05
C CYS A 22 14.45 0.57 33.57
N SER A 23 13.40 0.84 32.80
CA SER A 23 13.25 0.43 31.40
C SER A 23 12.58 1.52 30.56
N VAL A 24 12.61 1.37 29.24
CA VAL A 24 11.86 2.22 28.31
C VAL A 24 10.74 1.40 27.69
N ALA A 25 9.55 1.98 27.61
CA ALA A 25 8.42 1.44 26.87
C ALA A 25 8.02 2.41 25.74
N ASP A 26 7.47 1.87 24.65
CA ASP A 26 6.94 2.65 23.53
C ASP A 26 5.60 3.32 23.86
N ALA A 27 5.01 4.02 22.90
CA ALA A 27 3.74 4.72 23.07
C ALA A 27 2.56 3.78 23.42
N ASN A 28 2.66 2.48 23.11
CA ASN A 28 1.67 1.46 23.43
C ASN A 28 1.96 0.75 24.76
N GLY A 29 3.02 1.16 25.48
CA GLY A 29 3.44 0.55 26.74
C GLY A 29 4.24 -0.75 26.56
N LYS A 30 4.62 -1.14 25.34
CA LYS A 30 5.45 -2.32 25.11
C LYS A 30 6.92 -2.00 25.44
N PRO A 31 7.65 -2.90 26.13
CA PRO A 31 9.08 -2.71 26.39
C PRO A 31 9.88 -2.54 25.09
N VAL A 32 10.78 -1.55 25.06
CA VAL A 32 11.66 -1.30 23.93
C VAL A 32 12.91 -2.16 24.05
N GLU A 33 12.96 -3.26 23.30
CA GLU A 33 14.00 -4.30 23.40
C GLU A 33 15.42 -3.78 23.09
N THR A 34 15.54 -2.76 22.25
CA THR A 34 16.83 -2.14 21.90
C THR A 34 17.44 -1.35 23.06
N VAL A 35 16.66 -1.02 24.09
CA VAL A 35 17.11 -0.32 25.29
C VAL A 35 17.19 -1.32 26.45
N LYS A 36 18.41 -1.75 26.76
CA LYS A 36 18.64 -2.69 27.86
C LYS A 36 18.11 -2.11 29.19
N PRO A 37 17.22 -2.83 29.91
CA PRO A 37 16.73 -2.37 31.19
C PRO A 37 17.85 -2.40 32.23
N ARG A 38 17.81 -1.46 33.17
CA ARG A 38 18.75 -1.39 34.28
C ARG A 38 18.12 -2.05 35.51
N LEU A 39 18.66 -3.19 35.90
CA LEU A 39 18.26 -3.93 37.10
C LEU A 39 19.28 -3.68 38.22
N ARG A 40 18.81 -3.47 39.45
CA ARG A 40 19.66 -3.30 40.64
C ARG A 40 19.08 -4.09 41.80
N LYS A 41 19.93 -4.80 42.54
CA LYS A 41 19.57 -5.45 43.80
C LYS A 41 19.96 -4.54 44.97
N LYS A 42 19.06 -4.34 45.92
CA LYS A 42 19.23 -3.36 47.02
C LYS A 42 18.80 -4.00 48.34
N LYS A 43 19.39 -3.55 49.45
CA LYS A 43 18.94 -3.90 50.80
C LYS A 43 17.63 -3.18 51.09
N LEU A 44 16.67 -3.85 51.70
CA LEU A 44 15.39 -3.24 52.09
C LEU A 44 15.62 -2.20 53.19
N LEU A 45 15.21 -0.96 52.89
CA LEU A 45 15.15 0.20 53.78
C LEU A 45 13.81 0.90 53.51
N SER A 46 13.36 1.81 54.38
CA SER A 46 12.08 2.52 54.18
C SER A 46 12.09 3.45 52.96
N SER A 47 13.25 3.96 52.56
CA SER A 47 13.41 4.80 51.37
C SER A 47 14.64 4.42 50.56
N SER A 48 14.63 4.80 49.27
CA SER A 48 15.75 4.53 48.37
C SER A 48 15.79 5.49 47.20
N VAL A 49 17.00 5.77 46.72
CA VAL A 49 17.24 6.60 45.54
C VAL A 49 17.86 5.76 44.43
N ASP A 50 17.35 5.94 43.21
CA ASP A 50 17.92 5.37 41.99
C ASP A 50 18.23 6.46 40.96
N VAL A 51 19.50 6.47 40.55
CA VAL A 51 20.03 7.39 39.54
C VAL A 51 20.68 6.58 38.43
N GLY A 52 20.48 7.01 37.19
CA GLY A 52 21.11 6.36 36.06
C GLY A 52 20.86 7.03 34.73
N ASN A 53 21.24 6.32 33.68
CA ASN A 53 20.92 6.64 32.30
C ASN A 53 20.49 5.37 31.57
N LEU A 54 19.77 5.57 30.48
CA LEU A 54 19.43 4.57 29.49
C LEU A 54 19.83 5.17 28.13
N ASN A 55 20.45 4.38 27.27
CA ASN A 55 20.86 4.85 25.96
C ASN A 55 19.65 4.88 25.02
N VAL A 56 19.25 6.07 24.59
CA VAL A 56 18.12 6.31 23.68
C VAL A 56 18.56 6.80 22.30
N SER A 57 19.86 6.82 22.00
CA SER A 57 20.40 7.41 20.77
C SER A 57 20.00 6.68 19.49
N ARG A 58 19.52 5.44 19.61
CA ARG A 58 19.04 4.60 18.49
C ARG A 58 17.52 4.55 18.42
N LEU A 59 16.81 5.26 19.29
CA LEU A 59 15.36 5.30 19.22
C LEU A 59 14.90 6.24 18.10
N PRO A 60 13.88 5.82 17.31
CA PRO A 60 13.16 6.72 16.40
C PRO A 60 12.60 7.94 17.12
N SER A 61 12.22 8.96 16.35
CA SER A 61 11.44 10.05 16.92
C SER A 61 10.09 9.54 17.41
N GLY A 62 9.68 9.95 18.61
CA GLY A 62 8.41 9.48 19.15
C GLY A 62 8.24 9.68 20.65
N THR A 63 7.04 9.33 21.10
CA THR A 63 6.70 9.29 22.52
C THR A 63 7.13 7.96 23.13
N TYR A 64 7.78 8.04 24.29
CA TYR A 64 8.21 6.91 25.09
C TYR A 64 7.88 7.13 26.56
N PHE A 65 7.95 6.05 27.34
CA PHE A 65 7.81 6.08 28.79
C PHE A 65 9.05 5.50 29.46
N LEU A 66 9.62 6.24 30.41
CA LEU A 66 10.58 5.69 31.35
C LEU A 66 9.77 4.95 32.42
N VAL A 67 9.87 3.62 32.47
CA VAL A 67 9.13 2.77 33.40
C VAL A 67 10.08 2.29 34.49
N PHE A 68 9.76 2.62 35.73
CA PHE A 68 10.49 2.19 36.92
C PHE A 68 9.62 1.26 37.74
N SER A 69 10.07 0.02 37.90
CA SER A 69 9.40 -1.01 38.69
C SER A 69 10.21 -1.32 39.94
N VAL A 70 9.51 -1.48 41.07
CA VAL A 70 10.03 -2.12 42.27
C VAL A 70 9.59 -3.59 42.22
N LEU A 71 10.54 -4.48 42.41
CA LEU A 71 10.35 -5.93 42.40
C LEU A 71 10.76 -6.51 43.75
N ASP A 72 10.11 -7.57 44.20
CA ASP A 72 10.52 -8.32 45.39
C ASP A 72 11.81 -9.15 45.14
N GLU A 73 12.21 -9.96 46.13
CA GLU A 73 13.40 -10.82 45.99
C GLU A 73 13.25 -11.86 44.86
N THR A 74 12.03 -12.32 44.59
CA THR A 74 11.70 -13.33 43.57
C THR A 74 11.59 -12.73 42.17
N GLY A 75 11.51 -11.41 42.06
CA GLY A 75 11.36 -10.68 40.79
C GLY A 75 9.92 -10.31 40.46
N THR A 76 8.96 -10.57 41.35
CA THR A 76 7.56 -10.17 41.19
C THR A 76 7.45 -8.67 41.39
N GLN A 77 6.73 -8.00 40.49
CA GLN A 77 6.53 -6.55 40.56
C GLN A 77 5.55 -6.18 41.68
N VAL A 78 6.01 -5.34 42.60
CA VAL A 78 5.21 -4.83 43.73
C VAL A 78 4.74 -3.39 43.55
N GLY A 79 5.40 -2.65 42.66
CA GLY A 79 5.05 -1.26 42.37
C GLY A 79 5.68 -0.79 41.07
N THR A 80 5.05 0.19 40.43
CA THR A 80 5.56 0.78 39.20
C THR A 80 5.23 2.26 39.13
N SER A 81 6.10 3.03 38.49
CA SER A 81 5.88 4.42 38.14
C SER A 81 6.43 4.66 36.74
N SER A 82 5.79 5.55 35.98
CA SER A 82 6.19 5.85 34.60
C SER A 82 6.22 7.34 34.35
N LYS A 83 7.19 7.80 33.56
CA LYS A 83 7.25 9.19 33.08
C LYS A 83 7.36 9.25 31.57
N LYS A 84 6.42 9.95 30.94
CA LYS A 84 6.44 10.22 29.49
C LYS A 84 7.61 11.13 29.13
N PHE A 85 8.27 10.82 28.01
CA PHE A 85 9.26 11.69 27.37
C PHE A 85 9.17 11.56 25.85
N TYR A 86 9.76 12.52 25.14
CA TYR A 86 9.83 12.51 23.68
C TYR A 86 11.29 12.35 23.24
N VAL A 87 11.51 11.52 22.23
CA VAL A 87 12.79 11.43 21.51
C VAL A 87 12.62 12.14 20.19
N TYR A 88 13.58 12.99 19.83
CA TYR A 88 13.71 13.59 18.51
C TYR A 88 15.01 13.10 17.88
N ASN A 89 14.89 12.29 16.83
CA ASN A 89 16.03 11.64 16.18
C ASN A 89 15.80 11.49 14.65
N PRO A 90 15.83 12.61 13.91
CA PRO A 90 15.48 12.62 12.48
C PRO A 90 16.41 11.76 11.62
N GLU A 91 17.68 11.57 12.03
CA GLU A 91 18.61 10.73 11.29
C GLU A 91 18.28 9.24 11.40
N VAL A 92 17.86 8.77 12.58
CA VAL A 92 17.36 7.39 12.73
C VAL A 92 16.08 7.20 11.92
N ASP A 93 15.16 8.17 11.92
CA ASP A 93 13.94 8.08 11.11
C ASP A 93 14.26 7.99 9.61
N LYS A 94 15.18 8.83 9.11
CA LYS A 94 15.65 8.77 7.72
C LYS A 94 16.27 7.41 7.38
N GLN A 95 17.11 6.88 8.25
CA GLN A 95 17.73 5.55 8.06
C GLN A 95 16.68 4.45 8.03
N LEU A 96 15.68 4.50 8.90
CA LEU A 96 14.58 3.53 8.92
C LEU A 96 13.72 3.62 7.66
N VAL A 97 13.44 4.83 7.17
CA VAL A 97 12.74 5.04 5.89
C VAL A 97 13.57 4.48 4.74
N ALA A 98 14.87 4.78 4.68
CA ALA A 98 15.76 4.26 3.64
C ALA A 98 15.86 2.73 3.69
N GLN A 99 15.95 2.14 4.88
CA GLN A 99 16.00 0.67 5.06
C GLN A 99 14.69 0.00 4.65
N ARG A 100 13.53 0.62 4.98
CA ARG A 100 12.23 0.13 4.54
C ARG A 100 12.10 0.19 3.02
N LYS A 101 12.57 1.28 2.40
CA LYS A 101 12.65 1.40 0.94
C LYS A 101 13.54 0.32 0.34
N SER A 102 14.75 0.11 0.86
CA SER A 102 15.67 -0.90 0.31
C SER A 102 15.16 -2.34 0.43
N ASN A 103 14.33 -2.63 1.42
CA ASN A 103 13.76 -3.97 1.63
C ASN A 103 12.48 -4.23 0.80
N ASP A 104 11.97 -3.22 0.10
CA ASP A 104 10.81 -3.35 -0.77
C ASP A 104 11.15 -4.13 -2.05
N PRO A 105 10.46 -5.24 -2.36
CA PRO A 105 10.65 -5.97 -3.61
C PRO A 105 10.38 -5.11 -4.86
N LEU A 106 9.32 -4.28 -4.85
CA LEU A 106 9.03 -3.34 -5.96
C LEU A 106 10.13 -2.27 -6.05
N TYR A 107 10.56 -1.80 -4.87
CA TYR A 107 11.79 -1.06 -4.58
C TYR A 107 12.95 -1.48 -5.48
N GLN A 108 13.40 -2.69 -5.17
CA GLN A 108 14.54 -3.36 -5.77
C GLN A 108 14.33 -3.62 -7.27
N TYR A 109 13.12 -4.01 -7.67
CA TYR A 109 12.79 -4.18 -9.09
C TYR A 109 13.01 -2.88 -9.86
N PHE A 110 12.42 -1.76 -9.42
CA PHE A 110 12.53 -0.49 -10.13
C PHE A 110 13.95 0.10 -10.11
N GLN A 111 14.78 -0.21 -9.11
CA GLN A 111 16.20 0.16 -9.12
C GLN A 111 16.97 -0.38 -10.32
N THR A 112 16.55 -1.53 -10.86
CA THR A 112 17.19 -2.14 -12.04
C THR A 112 16.71 -1.53 -13.37
N GLN A 113 15.64 -0.72 -13.35
CA GLN A 113 15.03 -0.14 -14.54
C GLN A 113 15.65 1.22 -14.88
N ASP A 114 15.82 1.51 -16.17
CA ASP A 114 16.23 2.81 -16.66
C ASP A 114 15.03 3.76 -16.84
N GLU A 115 15.29 5.03 -17.15
CA GLU A 115 14.22 6.02 -17.27
C GLU A 115 13.19 5.69 -18.35
N ALA A 116 13.63 5.13 -19.49
CA ALA A 116 12.75 4.77 -20.59
C ALA A 116 11.79 3.65 -20.21
N ALA A 117 12.26 2.63 -19.48
CA ALA A 117 11.42 1.56 -18.96
C ALA A 117 10.37 2.08 -17.96
N LEU A 118 10.75 3.03 -17.10
CA LEU A 118 9.84 3.65 -16.13
C LEU A 118 8.75 4.48 -16.84
N ASP A 119 9.13 5.27 -17.85
CA ASP A 119 8.19 6.07 -18.64
C ASP A 119 7.24 5.18 -19.46
N HIS A 120 7.75 4.06 -19.99
CA HIS A 120 6.92 3.09 -20.67
C HIS A 120 5.93 2.41 -19.72
N GLU A 121 6.37 1.95 -18.53
CA GLU A 121 5.46 1.39 -17.54
C GLU A 121 4.38 2.41 -17.12
N TRP A 122 4.77 3.68 -16.92
CA TRP A 122 3.82 4.77 -16.66
C TRP A 122 2.76 4.92 -17.77
N GLU A 123 3.14 4.81 -19.04
CA GLU A 123 2.21 4.86 -20.16
C GLU A 123 1.20 3.71 -20.13
N LEU A 124 1.67 2.50 -19.84
CA LEU A 124 0.84 1.30 -19.79
C LEU A 124 -0.22 1.33 -18.68
N ILE A 125 0.01 2.08 -17.60
CA ILE A 125 -0.87 2.13 -16.43
C ILE A 125 -1.86 3.31 -16.43
N LEU A 126 -1.86 4.13 -17.49
CA LEU A 126 -2.64 5.37 -17.54
C LEU A 126 -4.14 5.19 -17.25
N TYR A 127 -4.71 4.00 -17.47
CA TYR A 127 -6.11 3.71 -17.19
C TYR A 127 -6.47 3.67 -15.70
N ILE A 128 -5.49 3.44 -14.81
CA ILE A 128 -5.68 3.36 -13.34
C ILE A 128 -5.00 4.51 -12.59
N VAL A 129 -4.45 5.48 -13.34
CA VAL A 129 -3.78 6.68 -12.83
C VAL A 129 -4.82 7.75 -12.49
N ARG A 130 -4.71 8.33 -11.29
CA ARG A 130 -5.52 9.48 -10.87
C ARG A 130 -4.86 10.80 -11.27
N ASP A 131 -5.62 11.89 -11.28
CA ASP A 131 -5.07 13.23 -11.59
C ASP A 131 -3.95 13.66 -10.63
N GLN A 132 -4.05 13.26 -9.36
CA GLN A 132 -3.02 13.54 -8.35
C GLN A 132 -1.73 12.79 -8.67
N ASP A 133 -1.84 11.50 -9.02
CA ASP A 133 -0.72 10.66 -9.44
C ASP A 133 -0.02 11.29 -10.67
N ARG A 134 -0.80 11.76 -11.65
CA ARG A 134 -0.27 12.44 -12.86
C ARG A 134 0.47 13.73 -12.52
N LYS A 135 -0.06 14.56 -11.62
CA LYS A 135 0.60 15.80 -11.18
C LYS A 135 1.93 15.51 -10.50
N ILE A 136 1.95 14.49 -9.62
CA ILE A 136 3.18 14.08 -8.95
C ILE A 136 4.18 13.57 -9.98
N TRP A 137 3.80 12.63 -10.84
CA TRP A 137 4.68 12.09 -11.89
C TRP A 137 5.33 13.18 -12.74
N ASN A 138 4.53 14.13 -13.23
CA ASN A 138 5.01 15.23 -14.06
C ASN A 138 5.94 16.21 -13.33
N SER A 139 5.93 16.22 -11.99
CA SER A 139 6.84 17.03 -11.18
C SER A 139 8.19 16.35 -10.90
N LEU A 140 8.30 15.05 -11.18
CA LEU A 140 9.53 14.28 -10.94
C LEU A 140 10.57 14.60 -12.02
N THR A 141 11.75 15.03 -11.58
CA THR A 141 12.87 15.38 -12.46
C THR A 141 14.01 14.36 -12.41
N SER A 142 13.93 13.37 -11.53
CA SER A 142 14.97 12.36 -11.35
C SER A 142 14.44 10.95 -11.57
N VAL A 143 15.29 10.10 -12.16
CA VAL A 143 15.02 8.67 -12.33
C VAL A 143 14.71 8.01 -10.99
N GLU A 144 15.45 8.39 -9.94
CA GLU A 144 15.22 7.87 -8.59
C GLU A 144 13.83 8.25 -8.06
N GLY A 145 13.38 9.47 -8.30
CA GLY A 145 12.01 9.89 -7.97
C GLY A 145 10.95 9.07 -8.71
N LYS A 146 11.15 8.79 -10.01
CA LYS A 146 10.25 7.94 -10.81
C LYS A 146 10.18 6.51 -10.26
N ARG A 147 11.31 5.91 -9.87
CA ARG A 147 11.37 4.58 -9.25
C ARG A 147 10.62 4.52 -7.93
N GLU A 148 10.89 5.48 -7.04
CA GLU A 148 10.18 5.59 -5.75
C GLU A 148 8.68 5.75 -5.96
N PHE A 149 8.29 6.57 -6.94
CA PHE A 149 6.90 6.80 -7.26
C PHE A 149 6.19 5.53 -7.74
N LEU A 150 6.76 4.81 -8.73
CA LEU A 150 6.12 3.58 -9.24
C LEU A 150 6.05 2.48 -8.18
N ALA A 151 7.08 2.34 -7.35
CA ALA A 151 7.05 1.39 -6.23
C ALA A 151 5.94 1.73 -5.22
N ALA A 152 5.78 3.02 -4.89
CA ALA A 152 4.71 3.48 -4.00
C ALA A 152 3.32 3.34 -4.67
N PHE A 153 3.21 3.64 -5.97
CA PHE A 153 1.98 3.57 -6.75
C PHE A 153 1.37 2.17 -6.72
N TRP A 154 2.20 1.15 -6.96
CA TRP A 154 1.78 -0.24 -6.96
C TRP A 154 1.54 -0.78 -5.55
N ARG A 155 2.42 -0.47 -4.59
CA ARG A 155 2.21 -0.85 -3.18
C ARG A 155 0.89 -0.32 -2.63
N ALA A 156 0.51 0.92 -2.96
CA ALA A 156 -0.75 1.51 -2.52
C ALA A 156 -1.99 0.77 -3.08
N ARG A 157 -1.80 -0.10 -4.07
CA ARG A 157 -2.83 -0.90 -4.74
C ARG A 157 -2.60 -2.40 -4.54
N ASP A 158 -1.80 -2.77 -3.55
CA ASP A 158 -1.54 -4.15 -3.19
C ASP A 158 -2.72 -4.74 -2.39
N PRO A 159 -3.44 -5.76 -2.91
CA PRO A 159 -4.55 -6.38 -2.19
C PRO A 159 -4.07 -7.19 -0.98
N ASP A 160 -2.89 -7.79 -1.05
CA ASP A 160 -2.32 -8.62 0.01
C ASP A 160 -0.84 -8.27 0.27
N PRO A 161 -0.56 -7.29 1.14
CA PRO A 161 0.82 -6.85 1.40
C PRO A 161 1.66 -7.88 2.16
N GLU A 162 1.09 -9.02 2.57
CA GLU A 162 1.83 -10.12 3.21
C GLU A 162 2.55 -11.00 2.18
N THR A 163 2.19 -10.91 0.90
CA THR A 163 2.89 -11.63 -0.16
C THR A 163 4.07 -10.80 -0.71
N PRO A 164 5.13 -11.44 -1.22
CA PRO A 164 6.23 -10.72 -1.85
C PRO A 164 5.88 -10.11 -3.22
N GLU A 165 4.83 -10.60 -3.88
CA GLU A 165 4.43 -10.19 -5.22
C GLU A 165 3.17 -9.33 -5.16
N ASN A 166 3.17 -8.17 -5.81
CA ASN A 166 1.96 -7.36 -5.90
C ASN A 166 0.95 -7.99 -6.89
N GLU A 167 -0.13 -8.58 -6.38
CA GLU A 167 -1.10 -9.33 -7.20
C GLU A 167 -1.82 -8.45 -8.20
N MET A 168 -2.13 -7.20 -7.81
CA MET A 168 -2.80 -6.26 -8.70
C MET A 168 -1.93 -5.91 -9.89
N ARG A 169 -0.65 -5.60 -9.67
CA ARG A 169 0.32 -5.35 -10.76
C ARG A 169 0.43 -6.55 -11.69
N LYS A 170 0.56 -7.75 -11.13
CA LYS A 170 0.68 -9.00 -11.90
C LYS A 170 -0.55 -9.24 -12.78
N GLU A 171 -1.74 -9.14 -12.21
CA GLU A 171 -2.99 -9.33 -12.94
C GLU A 171 -3.24 -8.21 -13.97
N TYR A 172 -2.90 -6.96 -13.65
CA TYR A 172 -3.00 -5.83 -14.58
C TYR A 172 -2.16 -6.06 -15.84
N PHE A 173 -0.88 -6.41 -15.69
CA PHE A 173 0.00 -6.66 -16.84
C PHE A 173 -0.36 -7.93 -17.61
N LYS A 174 -0.84 -8.97 -16.92
CA LYS A 174 -1.40 -10.15 -17.59
C LYS A 174 -2.58 -9.78 -18.48
N ARG A 175 -3.55 -8.99 -17.97
CA ARG A 175 -4.69 -8.52 -18.78
C ARG A 175 -4.26 -7.63 -19.93
N LEU A 176 -3.24 -6.81 -19.73
CA LEU A 176 -2.68 -5.96 -20.78
C LEU A 176 -2.10 -6.80 -21.93
N GLU A 177 -1.34 -7.85 -21.60
CA GLU A 177 -0.80 -8.78 -22.58
C GLU A 177 -1.92 -9.54 -23.32
N GLU A 178 -2.90 -10.07 -22.58
CA GLU A 178 -4.07 -10.73 -23.17
C GLU A 178 -4.87 -9.78 -24.08
N ALA A 179 -5.01 -8.50 -23.68
CA ALA A 179 -5.67 -7.49 -24.50
C ALA A 179 -4.90 -7.24 -25.80
N ASN A 180 -3.57 -7.19 -25.75
CA ASN A 180 -2.72 -7.09 -26.94
C ASN A 180 -2.83 -8.29 -27.88
N GLN A 181 -3.01 -9.50 -27.33
CA GLN A 181 -3.19 -10.69 -28.15
C GLN A 181 -4.58 -10.73 -28.80
N LYS A 182 -5.63 -10.34 -28.06
CA LYS A 182 -7.03 -10.52 -28.49
C LYS A 182 -7.59 -9.36 -29.31
N PHE A 183 -7.17 -8.12 -29.03
CA PHE A 183 -7.86 -6.92 -29.51
C PHE A 183 -6.98 -6.00 -30.36
N ARG A 184 -5.80 -6.46 -30.79
CA ARG A 184 -4.93 -5.71 -31.70
C ARG A 184 -5.66 -5.41 -33.01
N SER A 185 -5.60 -4.15 -33.46
CA SER A 185 -6.06 -3.72 -34.78
C SER A 185 -4.85 -3.46 -35.70
N PHE A 186 -5.11 -3.12 -36.97
CA PHE A 186 -4.05 -2.75 -37.90
C PHE A 186 -3.29 -1.48 -37.48
N SER A 187 -3.98 -0.54 -36.85
CA SER A 187 -3.49 0.79 -36.50
C SER A 187 -3.09 0.94 -35.03
N ARG A 188 -3.53 0.03 -34.14
CA ARG A 188 -3.38 0.18 -32.69
C ARG A 188 -3.04 -1.13 -31.99
N GLU A 189 -2.21 -1.01 -30.95
CA GLU A 189 -2.00 -2.08 -29.99
C GLU A 189 -3.30 -2.40 -29.25
N GLY A 190 -3.51 -3.67 -28.90
CA GLY A 190 -4.79 -4.13 -28.35
C GLY A 190 -5.15 -3.43 -27.04
N TRP A 191 -4.18 -3.18 -26.16
CA TRP A 191 -4.37 -2.43 -24.92
C TRP A 191 -4.91 -1.01 -25.15
N ARG A 192 -4.58 -0.39 -26.30
CA ARG A 192 -5.04 0.96 -26.66
C ARG A 192 -6.45 0.96 -27.26
N THR A 193 -7.06 -0.18 -27.58
CA THR A 193 -8.42 -0.26 -28.12
C THR A 193 -9.47 -0.19 -27.02
N ASP A 194 -10.71 0.18 -27.35
CA ASP A 194 -11.78 0.25 -26.34
C ASP A 194 -12.06 -1.11 -25.69
N ARG A 195 -12.06 -2.19 -26.48
CA ARG A 195 -12.18 -3.56 -25.95
C ARG A 195 -11.00 -3.92 -25.05
N GLY A 196 -9.78 -3.56 -25.43
CA GLY A 196 -8.61 -3.79 -24.59
C GLY A 196 -8.63 -3.00 -23.29
N ARG A 197 -9.01 -1.72 -23.33
CA ARG A 197 -9.19 -0.88 -22.14
C ARG A 197 -10.21 -1.50 -21.18
N VAL A 198 -11.39 -1.89 -21.69
CA VAL A 198 -12.44 -2.52 -20.88
C VAL A 198 -11.93 -3.85 -20.30
N TYR A 199 -11.25 -4.66 -21.10
CA TYR A 199 -10.67 -5.93 -20.62
C TYR A 199 -9.62 -5.74 -19.51
N ILE A 200 -8.78 -4.71 -19.60
CA ILE A 200 -7.78 -4.40 -18.58
C ILE A 200 -8.46 -3.96 -17.28
N LEU A 201 -9.41 -3.02 -17.38
CA LEU A 201 -10.08 -2.42 -16.22
C LEU A 201 -11.04 -3.39 -15.51
N TYR A 202 -11.83 -4.14 -16.26
CA TYR A 202 -12.90 -4.98 -15.73
C TYR A 202 -12.57 -6.47 -15.75
N GLY A 203 -11.48 -6.87 -16.42
CA GLY A 203 -11.12 -8.27 -16.61
C GLY A 203 -11.89 -8.92 -17.77
N PRO A 204 -11.75 -10.25 -17.93
CA PRO A 204 -12.51 -10.99 -18.93
C PRO A 204 -14.02 -10.90 -18.65
N PRO A 205 -14.86 -10.68 -19.66
CA PRO A 205 -16.31 -10.76 -19.50
C PRO A 205 -16.75 -12.19 -19.20
N ASP A 206 -17.84 -12.33 -18.45
CA ASP A 206 -18.46 -13.63 -18.18
C ASP A 206 -19.04 -14.26 -19.45
N TYR A 207 -19.62 -13.42 -20.31
CA TYR A 207 -20.24 -13.84 -21.55
C TYR A 207 -20.10 -12.78 -22.65
N ILE A 208 -19.93 -13.22 -23.89
CA ILE A 208 -19.83 -12.36 -25.07
C ILE A 208 -20.86 -12.82 -26.10
N ASP A 209 -21.83 -11.97 -26.40
CA ASP A 209 -22.69 -12.11 -27.57
C ASP A 209 -22.02 -11.45 -28.78
N ARG A 210 -21.89 -12.18 -29.88
CA ARG A 210 -21.27 -11.68 -31.11
C ARG A 210 -22.26 -11.68 -32.25
N PHE A 211 -22.43 -10.51 -32.86
CA PHE A 211 -23.33 -10.31 -33.98
C PHE A 211 -22.52 -9.94 -35.21
N HIS A 212 -22.60 -10.77 -36.23
CA HIS A 212 -22.00 -10.48 -37.54
C HIS A 212 -22.79 -9.38 -38.26
N SER A 213 -22.19 -8.81 -39.30
CA SER A 213 -22.89 -7.84 -40.15
C SER A 213 -24.12 -8.47 -40.80
N THR A 214 -25.22 -7.73 -40.84
CA THR A 214 -26.45 -8.08 -41.56
C THR A 214 -26.80 -6.97 -42.56
N GLU A 215 -27.90 -7.10 -43.31
CA GLU A 215 -28.39 -6.02 -44.18
C GLU A 215 -28.76 -4.76 -43.41
N ASP A 216 -29.25 -4.91 -42.17
CA ASP A 216 -29.79 -3.82 -41.36
C ASP A 216 -28.82 -3.35 -40.28
N THR A 217 -27.78 -4.13 -39.96
CA THR A 217 -26.87 -3.85 -38.84
C THR A 217 -25.40 -4.08 -39.17
N LYS A 218 -24.55 -3.15 -38.73
CA LYS A 218 -23.10 -3.32 -38.62
C LYS A 218 -22.75 -4.39 -37.57
N PRO A 219 -21.58 -5.05 -37.65
CA PRO A 219 -21.18 -6.05 -36.65
C PRO A 219 -20.91 -5.41 -35.28
N TYR A 220 -21.36 -6.08 -34.22
CA TYR A 220 -21.23 -5.61 -32.84
C TYR A 220 -21.08 -6.77 -31.85
N GLU A 221 -20.55 -6.46 -30.66
CA GLU A 221 -20.38 -7.38 -29.54
C GLU A 221 -21.05 -6.80 -28.29
N ILE A 222 -21.68 -7.66 -27.48
CA ILE A 222 -22.17 -7.31 -26.15
C ILE A 222 -21.39 -8.15 -25.15
N TRP A 223 -20.64 -7.48 -24.29
CA TRP A 223 -19.87 -8.09 -23.21
C TRP A 223 -20.64 -7.95 -21.91
N ASN A 224 -20.92 -9.07 -21.26
CA ASN A 224 -21.70 -9.14 -20.05
C ASN A 224 -20.78 -9.46 -18.86
N TYR A 225 -20.97 -8.71 -17.77
CA TYR A 225 -20.31 -8.91 -16.49
C TYR A 225 -21.36 -9.14 -15.40
N ASN A 226 -21.27 -10.29 -14.71
CA ASN A 226 -22.15 -10.65 -13.62
C ASN A 226 -21.82 -9.88 -12.33
N HIS A 227 -20.56 -9.47 -12.18
CA HIS A 227 -20.09 -8.74 -11.01
C HIS A 227 -18.99 -7.72 -11.34
N ILE A 228 -19.39 -6.45 -11.33
CA ILE A 228 -18.51 -5.29 -11.31
C ILE A 228 -18.48 -4.79 -9.86
N PRO A 229 -17.29 -4.70 -9.22
CA PRO A 229 -17.15 -4.26 -7.84
C PRO A 229 -17.87 -2.93 -7.58
N GLY A 230 -18.78 -2.93 -6.60
CA GLY A 230 -19.56 -1.76 -6.20
C GLY A 230 -20.70 -1.35 -7.14
N GLN A 231 -20.91 -2.04 -8.27
CA GLN A 231 -21.94 -1.69 -9.27
C GLN A 231 -22.90 -2.84 -9.62
N GLY A 232 -22.53 -4.10 -9.34
CA GLY A 232 -23.37 -5.25 -9.66
C GLY A 232 -23.17 -5.72 -11.09
N LYS A 233 -24.24 -6.02 -11.82
CA LYS A 233 -24.13 -6.46 -13.23
C LYS A 233 -23.77 -5.28 -14.13
N GLY A 234 -23.03 -5.54 -15.20
CA GLY A 234 -22.72 -4.54 -16.22
C GLY A 234 -22.67 -5.11 -17.63
N GLU A 235 -22.91 -4.24 -18.60
CA GLU A 235 -22.88 -4.54 -20.03
C GLU A 235 -22.04 -3.49 -20.74
N PHE A 236 -21.25 -3.93 -21.72
CA PHE A 236 -20.48 -3.09 -22.63
C PHE A 236 -20.77 -3.50 -24.07
N ILE A 237 -21.19 -2.54 -24.88
CA ILE A 237 -21.60 -2.76 -26.26
C ILE A 237 -20.57 -2.10 -27.15
N PHE A 238 -19.94 -2.90 -28.00
CA PHE A 238 -18.95 -2.45 -28.95
C PHE A 238 -19.41 -2.68 -30.37
N ALA A 239 -19.08 -1.79 -31.30
CA ALA A 239 -19.41 -1.96 -32.71
C ALA A 239 -18.23 -1.56 -33.62
N ASP A 240 -18.05 -2.29 -34.71
CA ASP A 240 -17.15 -1.89 -35.78
C ASP A 240 -17.93 -0.99 -36.75
N LEU A 241 -17.81 0.32 -36.52
CA LEU A 241 -18.58 1.32 -37.26
C LEU A 241 -18.03 1.57 -38.67
N GLU A 242 -16.73 1.34 -38.85
CA GLU A 242 -15.97 1.70 -40.06
C GLU A 242 -15.62 0.48 -40.93
N GLY A 243 -15.84 -0.75 -40.44
CA GLY A 243 -15.52 -1.99 -41.15
C GLY A 243 -14.03 -2.35 -41.10
N LEU A 244 -13.28 -1.76 -40.15
CA LEU A 244 -11.84 -1.93 -40.00
C LEU A 244 -11.47 -2.94 -38.90
N ARG A 245 -12.47 -3.68 -38.37
CA ARG A 245 -12.35 -4.58 -37.21
C ARG A 245 -11.91 -3.87 -35.93
N GLU A 246 -12.05 -2.55 -35.89
CA GLU A 246 -11.80 -1.73 -34.71
C GLU A 246 -13.14 -1.45 -34.01
N PHE A 247 -13.48 -2.31 -33.04
CA PHE A 247 -14.73 -2.20 -32.30
C PHE A 247 -14.62 -1.09 -31.25
N GLN A 248 -15.43 -0.04 -31.43
CA GLN A 248 -15.53 1.12 -30.55
C GLN A 248 -16.61 0.90 -29.50
N LEU A 249 -16.40 1.38 -28.26
CA LEU A 249 -17.40 1.32 -27.21
C LEU A 249 -18.51 2.33 -27.49
N ILE A 250 -19.71 1.85 -27.78
CA ILE A 250 -20.86 2.71 -28.12
C ILE A 250 -21.88 2.84 -26.99
N HIS A 251 -21.91 1.90 -26.03
CA HIS A 251 -22.71 1.99 -24.82
C HIS A 251 -22.14 1.12 -23.72
N ALA A 252 -22.30 1.56 -22.48
CA ALA A 252 -21.97 0.82 -21.28
C ALA A 252 -22.93 1.19 -20.15
N THR A 253 -23.26 0.21 -19.32
CA THR A 253 -24.09 0.43 -18.12
C THR A 253 -23.31 0.84 -16.87
N PRO A 254 -22.01 0.50 -16.69
CA PRO A 254 -21.25 0.96 -15.53
C PRO A 254 -21.08 2.48 -15.47
N VAL A 255 -21.12 3.02 -14.24
CA VAL A 255 -20.93 4.44 -13.94
C VAL A 255 -19.53 4.89 -14.36
N GLY A 256 -19.46 6.03 -15.05
CA GLY A 256 -18.21 6.61 -15.55
C GLY A 256 -17.85 6.21 -16.98
N GLU A 257 -18.61 5.29 -17.59
CA GLU A 257 -18.43 4.88 -18.98
C GLU A 257 -19.38 5.63 -19.93
N VAL A 258 -19.17 5.45 -21.23
CA VAL A 258 -20.01 6.03 -22.29
C VAL A 258 -21.43 5.47 -22.20
N LYS A 259 -22.42 6.32 -21.90
CA LYS A 259 -23.82 5.91 -21.76
C LYS A 259 -24.70 6.47 -22.88
N ASN A 260 -24.93 5.66 -23.92
CA ASN A 260 -25.89 5.95 -25.00
C ASN A 260 -27.06 4.97 -25.01
N GLU A 261 -28.23 5.34 -24.49
CA GLU A 261 -29.39 4.42 -24.42
C GLU A 261 -29.94 4.05 -25.81
N ASP A 262 -29.81 4.95 -26.79
CA ASP A 262 -30.22 4.74 -28.18
C ASP A 262 -29.13 4.12 -29.05
N TRP A 263 -28.19 3.36 -28.47
CA TRP A 263 -26.99 2.90 -29.17
C TRP A 263 -27.26 2.07 -30.44
N LYS A 264 -28.43 1.42 -30.51
CA LYS A 264 -28.88 0.67 -31.69
C LYS A 264 -28.90 1.53 -32.97
N ARG A 265 -29.07 2.85 -32.84
CA ARG A 265 -29.01 3.77 -33.98
C ARG A 265 -27.61 3.86 -34.60
N PHE A 266 -26.54 3.63 -33.84
CA PHE A 266 -25.17 3.65 -34.36
C PHE A 266 -24.85 2.42 -35.22
N ILE A 267 -25.46 1.27 -34.91
CA ILE A 267 -25.24 0.04 -35.67
C ILE A 267 -26.21 -0.10 -36.85
N SER A 268 -27.31 0.64 -36.87
CA SER A 268 -28.30 0.57 -37.95
C SER A 268 -27.70 1.06 -39.26
N VAL A 269 -27.89 0.29 -40.33
CA VAL A 269 -27.60 0.72 -41.70
C VAL A 269 -28.86 1.39 -42.24
N ILE A 270 -28.85 2.73 -42.32
CA ILE A 270 -29.95 3.48 -42.93
C ILE A 270 -29.87 3.29 -44.45
N ARG A 271 -31.00 2.93 -45.07
CA ARG A 271 -31.16 2.97 -46.54
C ARG A 271 -31.47 4.38 -47.02
#